data_AF-A0A3S0BSN3-F1
#
_entry.id   AF-A0A3S0BSN3-F1
#
_cell.length_a   1.000
_cell.length_b   1.000
_cell.length_c   1.000
_cell.angle_alpha   90.00
_cell.angle_beta   90.00
_cell.angle_gamma   90.00
#
_symmetry.space_group_name_H-M   'P 1'
#
loop_
_entity.id
_entity.type
_entity.pdbx_description
1 polymer ?
#
loop_
_entity_poly.entity_id
_entity_poly.type
_entity_poly.pdbx_seq_one_letter_code
_entity_poly.pdbx_strand_id
1 'polypeptide(L)'
;MKLLVKFNLVYVLVMALGIGLSGYIARQLLQDNAKQETIATAQMLMEKALAVRSYTNTKIKPLLAAQMSDKFLPETVPSFSANEVLGTLLAKHPEFAYKEATLNPTNPRDRATSWEVDIVGQFRSDAELKETTGTRDTPSGPSLYIARPLRITDPACLACHSSVEAAPATMVAKYGPANGFGWNLNEVVGAQIVSVPLGVPLQRADQTFKVFITSLVGVFVAVGIVLNLMVWLLVVRPVTQLSALADRVSQGELDAPEFKSSGRDEIATLSDSFSRMRASVVQAMKLLDA
;
A
#
# COMPACT_ATOMS: atom_id res chain seq x y z
N MET A 1 45.57 2.05 -8.11
CA MET A 1 44.32 1.25 -8.16
C MET A 1 43.78 0.78 -6.81
N LYS A 2 44.60 0.50 -5.78
CA LYS A 2 44.11 -0.05 -4.50
C LYS A 2 43.15 0.86 -3.70
N LEU A 3 43.27 2.19 -3.81
CA LEU A 3 42.43 3.14 -3.06
C LEU A 3 41.01 3.29 -3.63
N LEU A 4 40.87 3.44 -4.95
CA LEU A 4 39.56 3.55 -5.63
C LEU A 4 38.72 2.29 -5.43
N VAL A 5 39.34 1.11 -5.44
CA VAL A 5 38.61 -0.15 -5.18
C VAL A 5 38.07 -0.18 -3.76
N LYS A 6 38.88 0.16 -2.74
CA LYS A 6 38.42 0.22 -1.35
C LYS A 6 37.27 1.22 -1.18
N PHE A 7 37.41 2.42 -1.76
CA PHE A 7 36.37 3.45 -1.74
C PHE A 7 35.08 2.95 -2.37
N ASN A 8 35.14 2.38 -3.58
CA ASN A 8 33.97 1.86 -4.28
C ASN A 8 33.31 0.69 -3.55
N LEU A 9 34.08 -0.19 -2.89
CA LEU A 9 33.52 -1.28 -2.09
C LEU A 9 32.70 -0.73 -0.91
N VAL A 10 33.23 0.25 -0.18
CA VAL A 10 32.52 0.91 0.92
C VAL A 10 31.28 1.63 0.39
N TYR A 11 31.42 2.36 -0.73
CA TYR A 11 30.31 3.06 -1.36
C TYR A 11 29.17 2.13 -1.76
N VAL A 12 29.47 1.03 -2.45
CA VAL A 12 28.47 0.04 -2.89
C VAL A 12 27.80 -0.62 -1.68
N LEU A 13 28.55 -0.90 -0.61
CA LEU A 13 27.98 -1.46 0.61
C LEU A 13 27.00 -0.50 1.28
N VAL A 14 27.38 0.77 1.44
CA VAL A 14 26.49 1.79 2.03
C VAL A 14 25.27 2.03 1.14
N MET A 15 25.46 2.09 -0.18
CA MET A 15 24.39 2.19 -1.16
C MET A 15 23.41 1.02 -1.04
N ALA A 16 23.91 -0.21 -1.01
CA ALA A 16 23.07 -1.41 -0.89
C ALA A 16 22.26 -1.41 0.41
N LEU A 17 22.88 -1.03 1.53
CA LEU A 17 22.19 -0.90 2.82
C LEU A 17 21.11 0.18 2.79
N GLY A 18 21.44 1.37 2.26
CA GLY A 18 20.51 2.49 2.15
C GLY A 18 19.30 2.18 1.27
N ILE A 19 19.55 1.59 0.09
CA ILE A 19 18.48 1.16 -0.84
C ILE A 19 17.67 0.02 -0.22
N GLY A 20 18.31 -0.96 0.43
CA GLY A 20 17.62 -2.07 1.08
C GLY A 20 16.66 -1.60 2.18
N LEU A 21 17.14 -0.74 3.08
CA LEU A 21 16.32 -0.19 4.16
C LEU A 21 15.18 0.69 3.62
N SER A 22 15.51 1.62 2.71
CA SER A 22 14.51 2.52 2.12
C SER A 22 13.47 1.74 1.34
N GLY A 23 13.88 0.70 0.61
CA GLY A 23 12.99 -0.15 -0.15
C GLY A 23 12.08 -0.99 0.72
N TYR A 24 12.59 -1.53 1.83
CA TYR A 24 11.75 -2.25 2.79
C TYR A 24 10.65 -1.36 3.37
N ILE A 25 11.02 -0.16 3.85
CA ILE A 25 10.08 0.82 4.43
C ILE A 25 9.08 1.28 3.37
N ALA A 26 9.55 1.69 2.19
CA ALA A 26 8.68 2.17 1.12
C ALA A 26 7.68 1.11 0.65
N ARG A 27 8.11 -0.16 0.56
CA ARG A 27 7.22 -1.26 0.15
C ARG A 27 6.11 -1.48 1.17
N GLN A 28 6.44 -1.52 2.46
CA GLN A 28 5.42 -1.67 3.51
C GLN A 28 4.44 -0.51 3.48
N LEU A 29 4.94 0.73 3.47
CA LEU A 29 4.13 1.93 3.45
C LEU A 29 3.18 1.96 2.22
N LEU A 30 3.68 1.64 1.03
CA LEU A 30 2.87 1.63 -0.19
C LEU A 30 1.80 0.54 -0.17
N GLN A 31 2.11 -0.66 0.32
CA GLN A 31 1.13 -1.75 0.42
C GLN A 31 0.07 -1.48 1.48
N ASP A 32 0.46 -0.91 2.63
CA ASP A 32 -0.47 -0.59 3.71
C ASP A 32 -1.38 0.58 3.31
N ASN A 33 -0.84 1.61 2.65
CA ASN A 33 -1.65 2.69 2.09
C ASN A 33 -2.66 2.17 1.07
N ALA A 34 -2.24 1.28 0.16
CA ALA A 34 -3.15 0.68 -0.81
C ALA A 34 -4.30 -0.09 -0.14
N LYS A 35 -4.02 -0.83 0.94
CA LYS A 35 -5.06 -1.51 1.73
C LYS A 35 -5.98 -0.53 2.45
N GLN A 36 -5.43 0.50 3.11
CA GLN A 36 -6.22 1.50 3.84
C GLN A 36 -7.14 2.29 2.90
N GLU A 37 -6.66 2.71 1.73
CA GLU A 37 -7.49 3.38 0.72
C GLU A 37 -8.62 2.48 0.21
N THR A 38 -8.32 1.18 0.06
CA THR A 38 -9.31 0.17 -0.33
C THR A 38 -10.38 -0.03 0.76
N ILE A 39 -9.98 -0.08 2.03
CA ILE A 39 -10.90 -0.14 3.18
C ILE A 39 -11.78 1.11 3.21
N ALA A 40 -11.22 2.31 3.07
CA ALA A 40 -11.98 3.55 3.07
C ALA A 40 -13.01 3.59 1.93
N THR A 41 -12.64 3.08 0.75
CA THR A 41 -13.56 2.93 -0.40
C THR A 41 -14.70 1.98 -0.07
N ALA A 42 -14.40 0.82 0.53
CA ALA A 42 -15.41 -0.15 0.93
C ALA A 42 -16.35 0.43 2.01
N GLN A 43 -15.81 1.15 2.99
CA GLN A 43 -16.59 1.82 4.04
C GLN A 43 -17.51 2.87 3.45
N MET A 44 -17.04 3.68 2.50
CA MET A 44 -17.89 4.65 1.80
C MET A 44 -19.05 3.98 1.04
N LEU A 45 -18.81 2.82 0.41
CA LEU A 45 -19.88 2.05 -0.23
C LEU A 45 -20.88 1.49 0.79
N MET A 46 -20.40 1.01 1.94
CA MET A 46 -21.26 0.58 3.05
C MET A 46 -22.12 1.73 3.56
N GLU A 47 -21.54 2.89 3.82
CA GLU A 47 -22.28 4.09 4.28
C GLU A 47 -23.34 4.53 3.25
N LYS A 48 -23.04 4.43 1.95
CA LYS A 48 -24.05 4.67 0.89
C LYS A 48 -25.22 3.70 0.99
N ALA A 49 -24.96 2.41 1.17
CA ALA A 49 -26.01 1.41 1.35
C ALA A 49 -26.88 1.74 2.58
N LEU A 50 -26.24 2.04 3.71
CA LEU A 50 -26.92 2.42 4.95
C LEU A 50 -27.74 3.72 4.80
N ALA A 51 -27.23 4.70 4.05
CA ALA A 51 -27.96 5.92 3.74
C ALA A 51 -29.21 5.64 2.89
N VAL A 52 -29.12 4.76 1.88
CA VAL A 52 -30.28 4.32 1.08
C VAL A 52 -31.30 3.60 1.97
N ARG A 53 -30.86 2.72 2.87
CA ARG A 53 -31.73 2.04 3.84
C ARG A 53 -32.48 3.06 4.71
N SER A 54 -31.74 4.01 5.29
CA SER A 54 -32.29 5.03 6.17
C SER A 54 -33.31 5.92 5.44
N TYR A 55 -32.98 6.38 4.23
CA TYR A 55 -33.89 7.15 3.40
C TYR A 55 -35.15 6.37 3.05
N THR A 56 -35.01 5.10 2.66
CA THR A 56 -36.14 4.22 2.33
C THR A 56 -37.07 4.06 3.54
N ASN A 57 -36.52 3.76 4.73
CA ASN A 57 -37.33 3.55 5.93
C ASN A 57 -38.01 4.85 6.41
N THR A 58 -37.30 5.97 6.39
CA THR A 58 -37.76 7.22 7.01
C THR A 58 -38.56 8.13 6.08
N LYS A 59 -38.34 8.04 4.76
CA LYS A 59 -38.96 8.93 3.77
C LYS A 59 -39.90 8.18 2.82
N ILE A 60 -39.53 7.00 2.34
CA ILE A 60 -40.31 6.29 1.31
C ILE A 60 -41.42 5.43 1.93
N LYS A 61 -41.09 4.58 2.90
CA LYS A 61 -42.05 3.65 3.53
C LYS A 61 -43.32 4.35 4.03
N PRO A 62 -43.27 5.51 4.73
CA PRO A 62 -44.49 6.18 5.19
C PRO A 62 -45.41 6.65 4.06
N LEU A 63 -44.87 7.04 2.91
CA LEU A 63 -45.63 7.54 1.76
C LEU A 63 -46.41 6.44 1.04
N LEU A 64 -45.96 5.19 1.19
CA LEU A 64 -46.49 4.02 0.48
C LEU A 64 -47.22 3.03 1.41
N ALA A 65 -47.38 3.38 2.69
CA ALA A 65 -47.93 2.48 3.71
C ALA A 65 -49.36 2.02 3.39
N ALA A 66 -50.19 2.90 2.81
CA ALA A 66 -51.57 2.56 2.46
C ALA A 66 -51.63 1.51 1.34
N GLN A 67 -50.80 1.67 0.31
CA GLN A 67 -50.74 0.79 -0.86
C GLN A 67 -50.19 -0.60 -0.55
N MET A 68 -49.40 -0.74 0.54
CA MET A 68 -48.83 -2.04 0.95
C MET A 68 -49.89 -3.08 1.35
N SER A 69 -51.06 -2.61 1.80
CA SER A 69 -52.20 -3.48 2.15
C SER A 69 -52.80 -4.17 0.91
N ASP A 70 -52.79 -3.48 -0.24
CA ASP A 70 -53.33 -4.01 -1.50
C ASP A 70 -52.29 -4.83 -2.27
N LYS A 71 -51.03 -4.37 -2.28
CA LYS A 71 -49.93 -5.02 -2.99
C LYS A 71 -48.62 -4.81 -2.25
N PHE A 72 -47.85 -5.88 -2.09
CA PHE A 72 -46.52 -5.76 -1.52
C PHE A 72 -45.57 -5.03 -2.47
N LEU A 73 -45.01 -3.92 -1.99
CA LEU A 73 -44.05 -3.06 -2.71
C LEU A 73 -42.66 -3.26 -2.10
N PRO A 74 -41.76 -4.05 -2.71
CA PRO A 74 -40.41 -4.25 -2.18
C PRO A 74 -39.60 -2.96 -2.02
N GLU A 75 -39.92 -1.92 -2.79
CA GLU A 75 -39.28 -0.61 -2.78
C GLU A 75 -39.43 0.13 -1.43
N THR A 76 -40.36 -0.30 -0.58
CA THR A 76 -40.49 0.21 0.80
C THR A 76 -39.58 -0.50 1.80
N VAL A 77 -38.96 -1.61 1.40
CA VAL A 77 -38.07 -2.42 2.23
C VAL A 77 -36.64 -1.88 2.12
N PRO A 78 -36.01 -1.44 3.23
CA PRO A 78 -34.68 -0.83 3.20
C PRO A 78 -33.60 -1.68 2.52
N SER A 79 -33.58 -3.00 2.78
CA SER A 79 -32.61 -3.93 2.20
C SER A 79 -32.79 -4.11 0.70
N PHE A 80 -34.03 -4.11 0.21
CA PHE A 80 -34.32 -4.19 -1.21
C PHE A 80 -33.76 -2.97 -1.93
N SER A 81 -34.12 -1.76 -1.48
CA SER A 81 -33.67 -0.52 -2.10
C SER A 81 -32.14 -0.37 -2.07
N ALA A 82 -31.48 -0.73 -0.98
CA ALA A 82 -30.02 -0.71 -0.90
C ALA A 82 -29.37 -1.67 -1.91
N ASN A 83 -29.86 -2.91 -1.98
CA ASN A 83 -29.36 -3.90 -2.95
C ASN A 83 -29.61 -3.49 -4.40
N GLU A 84 -30.77 -2.94 -4.75
CA GLU A 84 -31.08 -2.52 -6.14
C GLU A 84 -30.28 -1.28 -6.55
N VAL A 85 -30.17 -0.27 -5.67
CA VAL A 85 -29.42 0.96 -5.95
C VAL A 85 -27.94 0.65 -6.09
N LEU A 86 -27.36 -0.10 -5.16
CA LEU A 86 -25.96 -0.50 -5.27
C LEU A 86 -25.77 -1.48 -6.43
N GLY A 87 -26.67 -2.43 -6.67
CA GLY A 87 -26.62 -3.31 -7.82
C GLY A 87 -26.53 -2.54 -9.15
N THR A 88 -27.31 -1.46 -9.28
CA THR A 88 -27.25 -0.56 -10.45
C THR A 88 -25.91 0.16 -10.56
N LEU A 89 -25.36 0.65 -9.45
CA LEU A 89 -24.03 1.28 -9.41
C LEU A 89 -22.93 0.28 -9.80
N LEU A 90 -22.97 -0.91 -9.21
CA LEU A 90 -21.96 -1.96 -9.34
C LEU A 90 -22.06 -2.73 -10.67
N ALA A 91 -23.16 -2.62 -11.41
CA ALA A 91 -23.24 -3.15 -12.78
C ALA A 91 -22.16 -2.56 -13.71
N LYS A 92 -21.65 -1.35 -13.41
CA LYS A 92 -20.52 -0.72 -14.12
C LYS A 92 -19.15 -1.08 -13.53
N HIS A 93 -19.14 -1.78 -12.39
CA HIS A 93 -17.97 -2.14 -11.60
C HIS A 93 -18.11 -3.59 -11.09
N PRO A 94 -18.12 -4.60 -11.98
CA PRO A 94 -18.44 -5.99 -11.65
C PRO A 94 -17.45 -6.64 -10.66
N GLU A 95 -16.29 -6.04 -10.45
CA GLU A 95 -15.29 -6.43 -9.47
C GLU A 95 -15.63 -6.00 -8.03
N PHE A 96 -16.64 -5.15 -7.86
CA PHE A 96 -17.21 -4.75 -6.59
C PHE A 96 -18.50 -5.54 -6.32
N ALA A 97 -18.78 -5.82 -5.05
CA ALA A 97 -20.04 -6.43 -4.65
C ALA A 97 -20.56 -5.82 -3.34
N TYR A 98 -21.88 -5.75 -3.25
CA TYR A 98 -22.60 -5.49 -2.00
C TYR A 98 -23.65 -6.58 -1.83
N LYS A 99 -23.77 -7.11 -0.62
CA LYS A 99 -24.78 -8.11 -0.27
C LYS A 99 -25.15 -8.00 1.20
N GLU A 100 -26.44 -8.14 1.49
CA GLU A 100 -26.94 -8.36 2.85
C GLU A 100 -27.07 -9.86 3.12
N ALA A 101 -25.93 -10.52 3.35
CA ALA A 101 -25.84 -11.96 3.53
C ALA A 101 -26.55 -12.41 4.82
N THR A 102 -27.73 -13.00 4.68
CA THR A 102 -28.60 -13.38 5.79
C THR A 102 -28.71 -14.89 5.88
N LEU A 103 -28.75 -15.44 7.09
CA LEU A 103 -28.86 -16.90 7.32
C LEU A 103 -30.22 -17.45 6.84
N ASN A 104 -31.29 -16.69 7.10
CA ASN A 104 -32.65 -16.98 6.65
C ASN A 104 -33.28 -15.73 5.98
N PRO A 105 -32.95 -15.45 4.71
CA PRO A 105 -33.47 -14.27 4.00
C PRO A 105 -34.88 -14.51 3.44
N THR A 106 -35.66 -13.44 3.29
CA THR A 106 -36.90 -13.49 2.48
C THR A 106 -36.61 -13.80 1.01
N ASN A 107 -35.59 -13.15 0.43
CA ASN A 107 -35.18 -13.39 -0.95
C ASN A 107 -34.00 -14.38 -0.98
N PRO A 108 -34.11 -15.55 -1.65
CA PRO A 108 -33.04 -16.54 -1.70
C PRO A 108 -31.70 -16.02 -2.23
N ARG A 109 -31.70 -14.95 -3.04
CA ARG A 109 -30.46 -14.31 -3.53
C ARG A 109 -29.55 -13.80 -2.40
N ASP A 110 -30.15 -13.44 -1.27
CA ASP A 110 -29.46 -12.84 -0.12
C ASP A 110 -28.96 -13.91 0.87
N ARG A 111 -29.12 -15.21 0.54
CA ARG A 111 -28.72 -16.30 1.43
C ARG A 111 -27.21 -16.30 1.60
N ALA A 112 -26.77 -16.29 2.85
CA ALA A 112 -25.36 -16.37 3.20
C ALA A 112 -24.75 -17.66 2.63
N THR A 113 -23.63 -17.50 1.93
CA THR A 113 -22.73 -18.57 1.51
C THR A 113 -21.82 -18.97 2.69
N SER A 114 -21.09 -20.09 2.57
CA SER A 114 -20.33 -20.67 3.69
C SER A 114 -19.43 -19.67 4.44
N TRP A 115 -18.60 -18.91 3.72
CA TRP A 115 -17.72 -17.92 4.34
C TRP A 115 -18.47 -16.70 4.92
N GLU A 116 -19.65 -16.38 4.39
CA GLU A 116 -20.51 -15.31 4.92
C GLU A 116 -21.18 -15.78 6.22
N VAL A 117 -21.54 -17.06 6.31
CA VAL A 117 -22.04 -17.67 7.56
C VAL A 117 -21.00 -17.55 8.67
N ASP A 118 -19.72 -17.76 8.38
CA ASP A 118 -18.65 -17.62 9.36
C ASP A 118 -18.56 -16.18 9.89
N ILE A 119 -18.71 -15.18 9.02
CA ILE A 119 -18.74 -13.75 9.39
C ILE A 119 -19.96 -13.46 10.28
N VAL A 120 -21.14 -13.97 9.92
CA VAL A 120 -22.33 -13.83 10.77
C VAL A 120 -22.10 -14.50 12.13
N GLY A 121 -21.42 -15.64 12.16
CA GLY A 121 -21.00 -16.33 13.38
C GLY A 121 -20.14 -15.45 14.29
N GLN A 122 -19.14 -14.74 13.73
CA GLN A 122 -18.28 -13.81 14.48
C GLN A 122 -19.12 -12.73 15.20
N PHE A 123 -20.07 -12.10 14.48
CA PHE A 123 -20.96 -11.08 15.06
C PHE A 123 -21.98 -11.63 16.06
N ARG A 124 -22.33 -12.92 15.97
CA ARG A 124 -23.17 -13.60 16.97
C ARG A 124 -22.38 -13.93 18.23
N SER A 125 -21.09 -14.25 18.10
CA SER A 125 -20.21 -14.57 19.23
C SER A 125 -19.70 -13.34 19.98
N ASP A 126 -19.59 -12.19 19.32
CA ASP A 126 -19.12 -10.94 19.91
C ASP A 126 -20.10 -9.81 19.63
N ALA A 127 -20.81 -9.37 20.67
CA ALA A 127 -21.80 -8.30 20.57
C ALA A 127 -21.17 -6.91 20.36
N GLU A 128 -19.92 -6.71 20.76
CA GLU A 128 -19.19 -5.44 20.64
C GLU A 128 -18.50 -5.30 19.28
N LEU A 129 -18.39 -6.39 18.51
CA LEU A 129 -17.82 -6.38 17.17
C LEU A 129 -18.75 -5.66 16.19
N LYS A 130 -18.38 -4.43 15.82
CA LYS A 130 -19.17 -3.56 14.92
C LYS A 130 -18.80 -3.70 13.45
N GLU A 131 -17.57 -4.09 13.17
CA GLU A 131 -17.05 -4.24 11.82
C GLU A 131 -15.94 -5.29 11.81
N THR A 132 -15.85 -6.09 10.76
CA THR A 132 -14.71 -6.96 10.51
C THR A 132 -14.24 -6.75 9.08
N THR A 133 -12.93 -6.87 8.86
CA THR A 133 -12.31 -6.72 7.54
C THR A 133 -11.43 -7.92 7.25
N GLY A 134 -11.31 -8.27 5.98
CA GLY A 134 -10.47 -9.39 5.58
C GLY A 134 -10.20 -9.40 4.08
N THR A 135 -9.34 -10.32 3.65
CA THR A 135 -9.00 -10.51 2.24
C THR A 135 -9.31 -11.93 1.82
N ARG A 136 -9.79 -12.10 0.59
CA ARG A 136 -10.13 -13.39 0.01
C ARG A 136 -9.64 -13.46 -1.43
N ASP A 137 -9.19 -14.63 -1.85
CA ASP A 137 -8.94 -14.90 -3.25
C ASP A 137 -10.27 -15.16 -3.97
N THR A 138 -10.44 -14.51 -5.11
CA THR A 138 -11.62 -14.65 -5.97
C THR A 138 -11.17 -14.91 -7.41
N PRO A 139 -12.05 -15.39 -8.30
CA PRO A 139 -11.70 -15.58 -9.71
C PRO A 139 -11.22 -14.31 -10.41
N SER A 140 -11.62 -13.13 -9.94
CA SER A 140 -11.17 -11.82 -10.44
C SER A 140 -9.91 -11.29 -9.75
N GLY A 141 -9.30 -12.07 -8.83
CA GLY A 141 -8.10 -11.71 -8.07
C GLY A 141 -8.37 -11.54 -6.58
N PRO A 142 -7.39 -11.03 -5.80
CA PRO A 142 -7.58 -10.77 -4.38
C PRO A 142 -8.62 -9.66 -4.18
N SER A 143 -9.60 -9.92 -3.32
CA SER A 143 -10.64 -8.98 -2.92
C SER A 143 -10.56 -8.71 -1.43
N LEU A 144 -10.68 -7.45 -1.05
CA LEU A 144 -10.86 -7.04 0.32
C LEU A 144 -12.36 -6.96 0.60
N TYR A 145 -12.80 -7.49 1.75
CA TYR A 145 -14.16 -7.28 2.24
C TYR A 145 -14.15 -6.50 3.54
N ILE A 146 -15.22 -5.73 3.73
CA ILE A 146 -15.64 -5.25 5.04
C ILE A 146 -17.04 -5.80 5.30
N ALA A 147 -17.32 -6.09 6.56
CA ALA A 147 -18.63 -6.57 6.97
C ALA A 147 -19.10 -5.86 8.23
N ARG A 148 -20.41 -5.62 8.33
CA ARG A 148 -21.09 -5.09 9.53
C ARG A 148 -22.27 -5.99 9.91
N PRO A 149 -22.60 -6.12 11.20
CA PRO A 149 -23.69 -6.99 11.62
C PRO A 149 -25.04 -6.42 11.18
N LEU A 150 -25.89 -7.27 10.60
CA LEU A 150 -27.30 -6.97 10.39
C LEU A 150 -28.07 -7.39 11.65
N ARG A 151 -28.05 -6.53 12.67
CA ARG A 151 -28.76 -6.73 13.94
C ARG A 151 -30.16 -6.12 13.90
N ILE A 152 -31.17 -6.86 14.33
CA ILE A 152 -32.55 -6.41 14.38
C ILE A 152 -32.77 -5.53 15.62
N THR A 153 -32.41 -4.25 15.55
CA THR A 153 -32.58 -3.31 16.67
C THR A 153 -33.92 -2.56 16.63
N ASP A 154 -34.56 -2.49 15.46
CA ASP A 154 -35.86 -1.85 15.27
C ASP A 154 -37.00 -2.89 15.32
N PRO A 155 -37.91 -2.84 16.32
CA PRO A 155 -39.06 -3.73 16.41
C PRO A 155 -39.96 -3.72 15.17
N ALA A 156 -39.95 -2.65 14.37
CA ALA A 156 -40.74 -2.57 13.14
C ALA A 156 -40.35 -3.65 12.10
N CYS A 157 -39.14 -4.22 12.20
CA CYS A 157 -38.73 -5.36 11.36
C CYS A 157 -39.57 -6.61 11.67
N LEU A 158 -39.97 -6.79 12.93
CA LEU A 158 -40.71 -7.96 13.39
C LEU A 158 -42.16 -7.98 12.89
N ALA A 159 -42.68 -6.84 12.41
CA ALA A 159 -43.98 -6.79 11.73
C ALA A 159 -44.01 -7.63 10.45
N CYS A 160 -42.85 -7.90 9.82
CA CYS A 160 -42.76 -8.75 8.62
C CYS A 160 -41.99 -10.06 8.88
N HIS A 161 -41.09 -10.09 9.87
CA HIS A 161 -40.12 -11.17 10.02
C HIS A 161 -40.26 -12.02 11.30
N SER A 162 -41.26 -11.75 12.16
CA SER A 162 -41.48 -12.54 13.38
C SER A 162 -42.06 -13.93 13.06
N SER A 163 -43.29 -14.00 12.57
CA SER A 163 -43.95 -15.24 12.13
C SER A 163 -44.67 -15.04 10.80
N VAL A 164 -45.05 -16.15 10.16
CA VAL A 164 -45.78 -16.12 8.89
C VAL A 164 -47.17 -15.49 9.08
N GLU A 165 -47.80 -15.74 10.22
CA GLU A 165 -49.16 -15.27 10.56
C GLU A 165 -49.19 -13.76 10.87
N ALA A 166 -48.12 -13.23 11.45
CA ALA A 166 -47.98 -11.81 11.76
C ALA A 166 -47.60 -10.96 10.53
N ALA A 167 -46.98 -11.59 9.53
CA ALA A 167 -46.49 -10.90 8.35
C ALA A 167 -47.64 -10.43 7.43
N PRO A 168 -47.44 -9.35 6.64
CA PRO A 168 -48.42 -8.92 5.66
C PRO A 168 -48.76 -10.04 4.67
N ALA A 169 -50.05 -10.35 4.49
CA ALA A 169 -50.50 -11.39 3.57
C ALA A 169 -49.98 -11.18 2.14
N THR A 170 -49.84 -9.92 1.71
CA THR A 170 -49.28 -9.53 0.42
C THR A 170 -47.79 -9.91 0.28
N MET A 171 -47.01 -9.86 1.37
CA MET A 171 -45.61 -10.31 1.40
C MET A 171 -45.53 -11.83 1.26
N VAL A 172 -46.32 -12.55 2.06
CA VAL A 172 -46.35 -14.03 2.05
C VAL A 172 -46.83 -14.54 0.69
N ALA A 173 -47.81 -13.89 0.06
CA ALA A 173 -48.24 -14.22 -1.29
C ALA A 173 -47.13 -14.05 -2.34
N LYS A 174 -46.23 -13.07 -2.16
CA LYS A 174 -45.13 -12.79 -3.11
C LYS A 174 -43.90 -13.68 -2.90
N TYR A 175 -43.50 -13.92 -1.66
CA TYR A 175 -42.24 -14.62 -1.34
C TYR A 175 -42.43 -16.03 -0.77
N GLY A 176 -43.67 -16.40 -0.45
CA GLY A 176 -44.00 -17.66 0.21
C GLY A 176 -43.69 -17.64 1.71
N PRO A 177 -44.12 -18.68 2.45
CA PRO A 177 -43.96 -18.78 3.90
C PRO A 177 -42.63 -19.41 4.34
N ALA A 178 -41.79 -19.85 3.40
CA ALA A 178 -40.68 -20.76 3.70
C ALA A 178 -39.43 -20.09 4.29
N ASN A 179 -39.19 -18.80 4.02
CA ASN A 179 -37.95 -18.12 4.42
C ASN A 179 -38.21 -16.68 4.90
N GLY A 180 -37.29 -16.13 5.69
CA GLY A 180 -37.37 -14.74 6.14
C GLY A 180 -38.30 -14.49 7.33
N PHE A 181 -38.58 -15.53 8.12
CA PHE A 181 -39.37 -15.45 9.36
C PHE A 181 -38.58 -16.03 10.55
N GLY A 182 -39.10 -15.88 11.77
CA GLY A 182 -38.50 -16.38 13.00
C GLY A 182 -37.42 -15.48 13.59
N TRP A 183 -37.32 -14.22 13.15
CA TRP A 183 -36.32 -13.28 13.66
C TRP A 183 -36.70 -12.75 15.04
N ASN A 184 -35.70 -12.51 15.89
CA ASN A 184 -35.90 -11.94 17.22
C ASN A 184 -35.30 -10.53 17.34
N LEU A 185 -35.83 -9.73 18.27
CA LEU A 185 -35.26 -8.43 18.59
C LEU A 185 -33.84 -8.62 19.15
N ASN A 186 -32.92 -7.76 18.71
CA ASN A 186 -31.48 -7.77 18.99
C ASN A 186 -30.70 -8.97 18.41
N GLU A 187 -31.33 -9.84 17.63
CA GLU A 187 -30.65 -10.92 16.93
C GLU A 187 -29.80 -10.41 15.76
N VAL A 188 -28.61 -10.97 15.57
CA VAL A 188 -27.85 -10.81 14.32
C VAL A 188 -28.35 -11.84 13.33
N VAL A 189 -29.13 -11.42 12.35
CA VAL A 189 -29.73 -12.33 11.34
C VAL A 189 -28.83 -12.53 10.11
N GLY A 190 -27.85 -11.65 9.94
CA GLY A 190 -26.95 -11.63 8.80
C GLY A 190 -25.81 -10.63 8.96
N ALA A 191 -25.12 -10.37 7.86
CA ALA A 191 -24.08 -9.36 7.73
C ALA A 191 -24.27 -8.56 6.44
N GLN A 192 -24.06 -7.25 6.52
CA GLN A 192 -23.89 -6.41 5.35
C GLN A 192 -22.44 -6.53 4.93
N ILE A 193 -22.18 -6.94 3.69
CA ILE A 193 -20.84 -7.23 3.20
C ILE A 193 -20.60 -6.41 1.94
N VAL A 194 -19.51 -5.65 1.96
CA VAL A 194 -18.96 -4.98 0.77
C VAL A 194 -17.67 -5.68 0.40
N SER A 195 -17.53 -6.09 -0.86
CA SER A 195 -16.30 -6.62 -1.42
C SER A 195 -15.77 -5.68 -2.49
N VAL A 196 -14.48 -5.39 -2.44
CA VAL A 196 -13.79 -4.47 -3.36
C VAL A 196 -12.51 -5.13 -3.90
N PRO A 197 -12.07 -4.83 -5.12
CA PRO A 197 -10.85 -5.39 -5.68
C PRO A 197 -9.61 -4.84 -4.97
N LEU A 198 -8.72 -5.73 -4.53
CA LEU A 198 -7.43 -5.34 -3.95
C LEU A 198 -6.28 -5.41 -4.98
N GLY A 199 -6.49 -6.11 -6.10
CA GLY A 199 -5.48 -6.28 -7.15
C GLY A 199 -4.98 -4.96 -7.76
N VAL A 200 -5.88 -4.07 -8.17
CA VAL A 200 -5.51 -2.78 -8.80
C VAL A 200 -4.74 -1.86 -7.84
N PRO A 201 -5.22 -1.62 -6.59
CA PRO A 201 -4.45 -0.86 -5.61
C PRO A 201 -3.05 -1.43 -5.33
N LEU A 202 -2.93 -2.76 -5.19
CA LEU A 202 -1.63 -3.40 -4.96
C LEU A 202 -0.70 -3.29 -6.18
N GLN A 203 -1.21 -3.44 -7.39
CA GLN A 203 -0.42 -3.24 -8.60
C GLN A 203 0.09 -1.80 -8.73
N ARG A 204 -0.73 -0.80 -8.37
CA ARG A 204 -0.31 0.61 -8.33
C ARG A 204 0.77 0.85 -7.27
N ALA A 205 0.65 0.22 -6.10
CA ALA A 205 1.68 0.26 -5.08
C ALA A 205 3.00 -0.33 -5.59
N ASP A 206 2.96 -1.49 -6.25
CA ASP A 206 4.15 -2.13 -6.83
C ASP A 206 4.78 -1.32 -7.97
N GLN A 207 3.96 -0.68 -8.82
CA GLN A 207 4.46 0.21 -9.88
C GLN A 207 5.16 1.45 -9.29
N THR A 208 4.51 2.10 -8.31
CA THR A 208 5.09 3.24 -7.59
C THR A 208 6.39 2.85 -6.90
N PHE A 209 6.43 1.68 -6.27
CA PHE A 209 7.62 1.14 -5.64
C PHE A 209 8.77 0.93 -6.65
N LYS A 210 8.48 0.35 -7.82
CA LYS A 210 9.48 0.17 -8.89
C LYS A 210 10.04 1.49 -9.37
N VAL A 211 9.20 2.50 -9.61
CA VAL A 211 9.64 3.84 -10.00
C VAL A 211 10.50 4.47 -8.91
N PHE A 212 10.08 4.36 -7.65
CA PHE A 212 10.85 4.86 -6.51
C PHE A 212 12.24 4.22 -6.43
N ILE A 213 12.33 2.89 -6.43
CA ILE A 213 13.61 2.17 -6.35
C ILE A 213 14.51 2.44 -7.56
N THR A 214 13.95 2.42 -8.77
CA THR A 214 14.74 2.70 -9.98
C THR A 214 15.29 4.12 -9.98
N SER A 215 14.50 5.10 -9.55
CA SER A 215 14.96 6.48 -9.40
C SER A 215 16.04 6.62 -8.32
N LEU A 216 15.86 5.94 -7.18
CA LEU A 216 16.82 5.93 -6.07
C LEU A 216 18.16 5.31 -6.49
N VAL A 217 18.13 4.16 -7.15
CA VAL A 217 19.32 3.51 -7.73
C VAL A 217 19.99 4.46 -8.73
N GLY A 218 19.21 5.10 -9.62
CA GLY A 218 19.72 6.06 -10.59
C GLY A 218 20.46 7.23 -9.94
N VAL A 219 19.92 7.79 -8.86
CA VAL A 219 20.56 8.86 -8.08
C VAL A 219 21.87 8.39 -7.47
N PHE A 220 21.89 7.22 -6.81
CA PHE A 220 23.14 6.67 -6.28
C PHE A 220 24.17 6.45 -7.39
N VAL A 221 23.81 5.82 -8.51
CA VAL A 221 24.75 5.62 -9.63
C VAL A 221 25.32 6.96 -10.12
N ALA A 222 24.49 7.99 -10.29
CA ALA A 222 24.95 9.32 -10.69
C ALA A 222 25.93 9.93 -9.67
N VAL A 223 25.60 9.85 -8.38
CA VAL A 223 26.49 10.31 -7.29
C VAL A 223 27.81 9.52 -7.28
N GLY A 224 27.76 8.20 -7.47
CA GLY A 224 28.94 7.34 -7.55
C GLY A 224 29.86 7.72 -8.70
N ILE A 225 29.31 8.05 -9.87
CA ILE A 225 30.08 8.54 -11.03
C ILE A 225 30.75 9.87 -10.71
N VAL A 226 30.00 10.83 -10.16
CA VAL A 226 30.53 12.16 -9.80
C VAL A 226 31.64 12.04 -8.75
N LEU A 227 31.43 11.24 -7.70
CA LEU A 227 32.43 11.02 -6.66
C LEU A 227 33.69 10.33 -7.21
N ASN A 228 33.54 9.33 -8.09
CA ASN A 228 34.69 8.68 -8.72
C ASN A 228 35.49 9.65 -9.60
N LEU A 229 34.80 10.47 -10.41
CA LEU A 229 35.45 11.51 -11.22
C LEU A 229 36.19 12.52 -10.34
N MET A 230 35.55 12.97 -9.26
CA MET A 230 36.14 13.92 -8.32
C MET A 230 37.37 13.34 -7.63
N VAL A 231 37.29 12.12 -7.08
CA VAL A 231 38.43 11.45 -6.44
C VAL A 231 39.55 11.19 -7.44
N TRP A 232 39.22 10.79 -8.67
CA TRP A 232 40.22 10.54 -9.70
C TRP A 232 40.97 11.81 -10.11
N LEU A 233 40.25 12.90 -10.36
CA LEU A 233 40.81 14.18 -10.79
C LEU A 233 41.59 14.90 -9.68
N LEU A 234 41.02 14.96 -8.47
CA LEU A 234 41.56 15.78 -7.38
C LEU A 234 42.59 15.04 -6.53
N VAL A 235 42.50 13.70 -6.43
CA VAL A 235 43.36 12.93 -5.51
C VAL A 235 44.23 11.93 -6.25
N VAL A 236 43.64 11.00 -7.00
CA VAL A 236 44.40 9.87 -7.55
C VAL A 236 45.42 10.35 -8.58
N ARG A 237 45.00 11.17 -9.55
CA ARG A 237 45.87 11.64 -10.63
C ARG A 237 47.08 12.44 -10.11
N PRO A 238 46.93 13.48 -9.27
CA PRO A 238 48.08 14.22 -8.72
C PRO A 238 49.01 13.34 -7.88
N VAL A 239 48.46 12.45 -7.04
CA VAL A 239 49.27 11.57 -6.19
C VAL A 239 50.06 10.57 -7.05
N THR A 240 49.48 10.01 -8.11
CA THR A 240 50.23 9.12 -9.02
C THR A 240 51.34 9.86 -9.77
N GLN A 241 51.13 11.11 -10.16
CA GLN A 241 52.17 11.92 -10.82
C GLN A 241 53.32 12.21 -9.86
N LEU A 242 53.01 12.61 -8.62
CA LEU A 242 54.02 12.87 -7.60
C LEU A 242 54.79 11.60 -7.21
N SER A 243 54.10 10.47 -7.06
CA SER A 243 54.72 9.18 -6.76
C SER A 243 55.66 8.71 -7.88
N ALA A 244 55.29 8.90 -9.15
CA ALA A 244 56.15 8.56 -10.28
C ALA A 244 57.40 9.46 -10.33
N LEU A 245 57.26 10.75 -9.99
CA LEU A 245 58.39 11.66 -9.91
C LEU A 245 59.35 11.29 -8.78
N ALA A 246 58.81 10.92 -7.62
CA ALA A 246 59.60 10.43 -6.48
C ALA A 246 60.40 9.17 -6.82
N ASP A 247 59.78 8.22 -7.53
CA ASP A 247 60.43 6.98 -7.94
C ASP A 247 61.63 7.26 -8.88
N ARG A 248 61.45 8.15 -9.87
CA ARG A 248 62.54 8.59 -10.77
C ARG A 248 63.71 9.23 -10.03
N VAL A 249 63.42 10.16 -9.11
CA VAL A 249 64.46 10.81 -8.30
C VAL A 249 65.20 9.79 -7.42
N SER A 250 64.50 8.79 -6.87
CA SER A 250 65.12 7.74 -6.06
C SER A 250 66.05 6.82 -6.85
N GLN A 251 65.82 6.68 -8.16
CA GLN A 251 66.66 5.92 -9.08
C GLN A 251 67.87 6.72 -9.61
N GLY A 252 68.07 7.95 -9.13
CA GLY A 252 69.20 8.79 -9.50
C GLY A 252 68.95 9.77 -10.66
N GLU A 253 67.71 9.86 -11.18
CA GLU A 253 67.35 10.89 -12.16
C GLU A 253 67.13 12.25 -11.48
N LEU A 254 68.23 12.94 -11.18
CA LEU A 254 68.20 14.22 -10.44
C LEU A 254 67.69 15.41 -11.29
N ASP A 255 67.58 15.25 -12.61
CA ASP A 255 67.13 16.27 -13.57
C ASP A 255 65.63 16.18 -13.94
N ALA A 256 64.83 15.38 -13.22
CA ALA A 256 63.39 15.25 -13.49
C ALA A 256 62.66 16.63 -13.40
N PRO A 257 61.60 16.89 -14.20
CA PRO A 257 60.85 18.15 -14.15
C PRO A 257 60.25 18.42 -12.74
N GLU A 258 60.13 19.67 -12.32
CA GLU A 258 59.40 19.99 -11.08
C GLU A 258 57.90 19.71 -11.22
N PHE A 259 57.33 19.08 -10.19
CA PHE A 259 55.88 18.94 -10.09
C PHE A 259 55.29 20.28 -9.66
N LYS A 260 54.65 21.00 -10.60
CA LYS A 260 53.97 22.27 -10.31
C LYS A 260 52.53 22.00 -9.90
N SER A 261 52.28 21.95 -8.60
CA SER A 261 50.92 22.05 -8.06
C SER A 261 50.53 23.52 -7.92
N SER A 262 49.41 23.93 -8.51
CA SER A 262 48.87 25.30 -8.38
C SER A 262 47.80 25.45 -7.28
N GLY A 263 47.58 24.39 -6.49
CA GLY A 263 46.54 24.34 -5.45
C GLY A 263 46.97 24.95 -4.11
N ARG A 264 46.03 25.01 -3.16
CA ARG A 264 46.27 25.33 -1.73
C ARG A 264 45.81 24.19 -0.80
N ASP A 265 45.62 23.01 -1.36
CA ASP A 265 45.17 21.82 -0.64
C ASP A 265 46.36 21.02 -0.07
N GLU A 266 46.05 19.90 0.58
CA GLU A 266 47.03 18.99 1.16
C GLU A 266 47.97 18.41 0.07
N ILE A 267 47.50 18.29 -1.18
CA ILE A 267 48.32 17.84 -2.31
C ILE A 267 49.37 18.89 -2.69
N ALA A 268 49.02 20.17 -2.69
CA ALA A 268 49.99 21.26 -2.89
C ALA A 268 51.03 21.30 -1.76
N THR A 269 50.60 21.18 -0.51
CA THR A 269 51.50 21.14 0.65
C THR A 269 52.48 19.94 0.57
N LEU A 270 51.99 18.79 0.11
CA LEU A 270 52.80 17.59 -0.12
C LEU A 270 53.81 17.79 -1.27
N SER A 271 53.37 18.39 -2.37
CA SER A 271 54.21 18.75 -3.51
C SER A 271 55.38 19.65 -3.08
N ASP A 272 55.11 20.72 -2.32
CA ASP A 272 56.14 21.65 -1.86
C ASP A 272 57.14 20.98 -0.92
N SER A 273 56.65 20.13 -0.02
CA SER A 273 57.50 19.38 0.91
C SER A 273 58.39 18.38 0.16
N PHE A 274 57.85 17.72 -0.87
CA PHE A 274 58.61 16.84 -1.75
C PHE A 274 59.70 17.58 -2.54
N SER A 275 59.38 18.76 -3.10
CA SER A 275 60.36 19.59 -3.84
C SER A 275 61.54 20.02 -2.95
N ARG A 276 61.27 20.43 -1.70
CA ARG A 276 62.33 20.76 -0.74
C ARG A 276 63.20 19.54 -0.39
N MET A 277 62.59 18.38 -0.16
CA MET A 277 63.31 17.15 0.13
C MET A 277 64.23 16.76 -1.04
N ARG A 278 63.71 16.80 -2.28
CA ARG A 278 64.51 16.54 -3.50
C ARG A 278 65.71 17.47 -3.57
N ALA A 279 65.52 18.78 -3.39
CA ALA A 279 66.61 19.75 -3.46
C ALA A 279 67.71 19.43 -2.44
N SER A 280 67.34 19.01 -1.22
CA SER A 280 68.30 18.59 -0.19
C SER A 280 69.07 17.33 -0.57
N VAL A 281 68.42 16.33 -1.19
CA VAL A 281 69.08 15.09 -1.64
C VAL A 281 70.04 15.36 -2.79
N VAL A 282 69.62 16.16 -3.78
CA VAL A 282 70.47 16.58 -4.91
C VAL A 282 71.72 17.28 -4.40
N GLN A 283 71.58 18.18 -3.43
CA GLN A 283 72.71 18.91 -2.85
C GLN A 283 73.65 17.97 -2.07
N ALA A 284 73.12 17.01 -1.32
CA ALA A 284 73.93 16.04 -0.59
C ALA A 284 74.72 15.11 -1.52
N MET A 285 74.12 14.65 -2.63
CA MET A 285 74.83 13.84 -3.63
C MET A 285 75.98 14.62 -4.28
N LYS A 286 75.76 15.90 -4.64
CA LYS A 286 76.83 16.77 -5.17
C LYS A 286 78.00 16.97 -4.21
N LEU A 287 77.77 16.91 -2.90
CA LEU A 287 78.82 17.01 -1.88
C LEU A 287 79.59 15.71 -1.68
N LEU A 288 79.00 14.55 -2.00
CA LEU A 288 79.66 13.24 -1.94
C LEU A 288 80.49 12.93 -3.20
N ASP A 289 80.08 13.49 -4.36
CA ASP A 289 80.80 13.36 -5.64
C ASP A 289 81.93 14.40 -5.82
N ALA A 290 82.14 15.29 -4.83
CA ALA A 290 83.17 16.34 -4.82
C ALA A 290 84.38 15.95 -3.95
#